data_AF-A0A239E3R8-F1
#
_entry.id   AF-A0A239E3R8-F1
#
_cell.length_a   1.000
_cell.length_b   1.000
_cell.length_c   1.000
_cell.angle_alpha   90.00
_cell.angle_beta   90.00
_cell.angle_gamma   90.00
#
_symmetry.space_group_name_H-M   'P 1'
#
loop_
_entity.id
_entity.type
_entity.pdbx_description
1 polymer ?
#
loop_
_entity_poly.entity_id
_entity_poly.type
_entity_poly.pdbx_seq_one_letter_code
_entity_poly.pdbx_strand_id
1 'polypeptide(L)'
;MSRRTSVSRVTSISRCGTAYELERKLRVPVLPAAWLSQGTAIHDAADAWEKFDRQMSIPEAQAVFGAVWTAEIAKNDVAEPDRDKWLVGGARRSTPT
;
A
#
# COMPACT_ATOMS: atom_id res chain seq x y z
N MET A 1 31.00 -0.94 -6.21
CA MET A 1 29.68 -0.26 -6.10
C MET A 1 29.05 -0.66 -4.78
N SER A 2 28.94 0.26 -3.80
CA SER A 2 28.14 0.00 -2.59
C SER A 2 26.70 -0.29 -3.02
N ARG A 3 26.24 -1.54 -2.88
CA ARG A 3 24.82 -1.87 -3.01
C ARG A 3 24.12 -1.19 -1.84
N ARG A 4 23.61 0.02 -2.04
CA ARG A 4 22.77 0.70 -1.05
C ARG A 4 21.60 -0.23 -0.74
N THR A 5 21.61 -0.78 0.47
CA THR A 5 20.52 -1.62 0.95
C THR A 5 19.57 -0.70 1.69
N SER A 6 18.31 -0.62 1.26
CA SER A 6 17.30 0.18 1.97
C SER A 6 17.05 -0.44 3.35
N VAL A 7 16.64 0.39 4.31
CA VAL A 7 16.25 -0.09 5.65
C VAL A 7 15.16 -1.16 5.54
N SER A 8 14.16 -0.95 4.67
CA SER A 8 13.11 -1.94 4.42
C SER A 8 13.65 -3.29 3.94
N ARG A 9 14.71 -3.29 3.12
CA ARG A 9 15.35 -4.50 2.62
C ARG A 9 16.12 -5.22 3.72
N VAL A 10 16.91 -4.49 4.54
CA VAL A 10 17.60 -5.09 5.68
C VAL A 10 16.57 -5.69 6.65
N THR A 11 15.53 -4.94 7.00
CA THR A 11 14.48 -5.39 7.91
C THR A 11 13.76 -6.65 7.40
N SER A 12 13.43 -6.73 6.11
CA SER A 12 12.78 -7.91 5.53
C SER A 12 13.68 -9.15 5.60
N ILE A 13 14.96 -9.03 5.22
CA ILE A 13 15.94 -10.11 5.30
C ILE A 13 16.15 -10.57 6.75
N SER A 14 16.34 -9.63 7.68
CA SER A 14 16.59 -9.92 9.09
C SER A 14 15.39 -10.54 9.81
N ARG A 15 14.16 -10.25 9.35
CA ARG A 15 12.95 -10.87 9.91
C ARG A 15 12.73 -12.29 9.38
N CYS A 16 12.79 -12.48 8.06
CA CYS A 16 12.61 -13.78 7.43
C CYS A 16 13.16 -13.76 6.00
N GLY A 17 14.23 -14.52 5.75
CA GLY A 17 14.87 -14.61 4.43
C GLY A 17 13.93 -15.14 3.34
N THR A 18 13.07 -16.11 3.66
CA THR A 18 12.09 -16.66 2.72
C THR A 18 11.02 -15.63 2.35
N ALA A 19 10.53 -14.85 3.32
CA ALA A 19 9.59 -13.78 3.04
C ALA A 19 10.20 -12.72 2.12
N TYR A 20 11.45 -12.34 2.37
CA TYR A 20 12.20 -11.44 1.48
C TYR A 20 12.32 -12.00 0.05
N GLU A 21 12.60 -13.29 -0.10
CA GLU A 21 12.69 -13.94 -1.41
C GLU A 21 11.36 -13.90 -2.16
N LEU A 22 10.26 -14.27 -1.49
CA LEU A 22 8.91 -14.24 -2.06
C LEU A 22 8.49 -12.81 -2.49
N GLU A 23 8.70 -11.83 -1.62
CA GLU A 23 8.31 -10.42 -1.84
C GLU A 23 9.17 -9.75 -2.92
N ARG A 24 10.51 -9.90 -2.87
CA ARG A 24 11.44 -9.02 -3.62
C ARG A 24 12.13 -9.70 -4.80
N LYS A 25 12.37 -11.01 -4.74
CA LYS A 25 12.97 -11.76 -5.86
C LYS A 25 11.90 -12.37 -6.75
N LEU A 26 10.99 -13.14 -6.16
CA LEU A 26 9.92 -13.84 -6.88
C LEU A 26 8.72 -12.94 -7.17
N ARG A 27 8.55 -11.85 -6.39
CA ARG A 27 7.46 -10.86 -6.54
C ARG A 27 6.09 -11.52 -6.56
N VAL A 28 5.88 -12.45 -5.63
CA VAL A 28 4.59 -13.13 -5.48
C VAL A 28 3.51 -12.06 -5.23
N PRO A 29 2.36 -12.12 -5.93
CA PRO A 29 1.28 -11.17 -5.71
C PRO A 29 0.87 -11.10 -4.24
N VAL A 30 0.67 -9.88 -3.75
CA VAL A 30 0.22 -9.61 -2.39
C VAL A 30 -1.22 -9.11 -2.47
N LEU A 31 -2.07 -9.60 -1.57
CA LEU A 31 -3.44 -9.11 -1.47
C LEU A 31 -3.45 -7.61 -1.16
N PRO A 32 -4.28 -6.81 -1.84
CA PRO A 32 -4.49 -5.43 -1.47
C PRO A 32 -5.00 -5.33 -0.04
N ALA A 33 -4.55 -4.30 0.68
CA ALA A 33 -5.11 -3.94 1.97
C ALA A 33 -5.64 -2.51 1.89
N ALA A 34 -6.92 -2.32 2.19
CA ALA A 34 -7.58 -1.03 2.04
C ALA A 34 -6.88 0.10 2.82
N TRP A 35 -6.33 -0.19 4.01
CA TRP A 35 -5.61 0.80 4.81
C TRP A 35 -4.29 1.28 4.17
N LEU A 36 -3.66 0.47 3.30
CA LEU A 36 -2.44 0.89 2.61
C LEU A 36 -2.74 1.99 1.59
N SER A 37 -3.82 1.86 0.81
CA SER A 37 -4.29 2.94 -0.07
C SER A 37 -4.59 4.23 0.71
N GLN A 38 -4.99 4.09 1.99
CA GLN A 38 -5.36 5.22 2.85
C GLN A 38 -4.11 5.98 3.24
N GLY A 39 -3.09 5.22 3.68
CA GLY A 39 -1.77 5.75 3.98
C GLY A 39 -1.19 6.48 2.77
N THR A 40 -1.25 5.89 1.57
CA THR A 40 -0.79 6.54 0.34
C THR A 40 -1.53 7.86 0.09
N ALA A 41 -2.85 7.88 0.17
CA ALA A 41 -3.63 9.09 -0.06
C ALA A 41 -3.34 10.19 0.98
N ILE A 42 -3.12 9.82 2.25
CA ILE A 42 -2.69 10.77 3.29
C ILE A 42 -1.30 11.32 2.98
N HIS A 43 -0.35 10.46 2.61
CA HIS A 43 1.01 10.88 2.25
C HIS A 43 0.99 11.85 1.07
N ASP A 44 0.23 11.57 0.03
CA ASP A 44 0.14 12.46 -1.13
C ASP A 44 -0.52 13.81 -0.79
N ALA A 45 -1.56 13.82 0.04
CA ALA A 45 -2.18 15.06 0.51
C ALA A 45 -1.23 15.90 1.38
N ALA A 46 -0.46 15.25 2.28
CA ALA A 46 0.55 15.93 3.08
C ALA A 46 1.70 16.46 2.22
N ASP A 47 2.18 15.67 1.27
CA ASP A 47 3.20 16.09 0.30
C ASP A 47 2.73 17.28 -0.54
N ALA A 48 1.47 17.29 -0.96
CA ALA A 48 0.89 18.39 -1.72
C ALA A 48 0.82 19.67 -0.87
N TRP A 49 0.40 19.55 0.40
CA TRP A 49 0.41 20.67 1.35
C TRP A 49 1.82 21.24 1.56
N GLU A 50 2.82 20.37 1.75
CA GLU A 50 4.23 20.78 1.89
C GLU A 50 4.76 21.47 0.63
N LYS A 51 4.46 20.93 -0.56
CA LYS A 51 4.89 21.49 -1.85
C LYS A 51 4.21 22.81 -2.19
N PHE A 52 3.05 23.08 -1.59
CA PHE A 52 2.34 24.35 -1.73
C PHE A 52 2.70 25.32 -0.59
N ASP A 53 3.95 25.28 -0.14
CA ASP A 53 4.48 26.12 0.95
C ASP A 53 3.57 26.16 2.18
N ARG A 54 2.86 25.06 2.47
CA ARG A 54 1.95 24.91 3.61
C ARG A 54 0.74 25.85 3.61
N GLN A 55 0.41 26.44 2.46
CA GLN A 55 -0.69 27.39 2.31
C GLN A 55 -1.99 26.76 1.82
N MET A 56 -1.97 25.45 1.58
CA MET A 56 -3.13 24.73 1.04
C MET A 56 -4.21 24.63 2.12
N SER A 57 -5.44 24.94 1.73
CA SER A 57 -6.59 24.84 2.62
C SER A 57 -6.96 23.37 2.88
N ILE A 58 -7.69 23.13 3.97
CA ILE A 58 -8.17 21.78 4.31
C ILE A 58 -9.00 21.17 3.16
N PRO A 59 -9.96 21.89 2.52
CA PRO A 59 -10.72 21.34 1.40
C PRO A 59 -9.85 20.94 0.20
N GLU A 60 -8.80 21.70 -0.11
CA GLU A 60 -7.88 21.37 -1.20
C GLU A 60 -7.07 20.11 -0.89
N ALA A 61 -6.55 19.98 0.34
CA ALA A 61 -5.86 18.76 0.77
C ALA A 61 -6.80 17.54 0.78
N GLN A 62 -8.05 17.72 1.20
CA GLN A 62 -9.09 16.68 1.13
C GLN A 62 -9.41 16.28 -0.31
N ALA A 63 -9.37 17.22 -1.26
CA ALA A 63 -9.56 16.93 -2.67
C ALA A 63 -8.40 16.07 -3.23
N VAL A 64 -7.16 16.37 -2.86
CA VAL A 64 -5.99 15.54 -3.21
C VAL A 64 -6.14 14.14 -2.64
N PHE A 65 -6.48 14.03 -1.35
CA PHE A 65 -6.74 12.75 -0.70
C PHE A 65 -7.80 11.95 -1.46
N GLY A 66 -8.96 12.56 -1.75
CA GLY A 66 -10.08 11.89 -2.40
C GLY A 66 -9.72 11.38 -3.80
N ALA A 67 -8.98 12.17 -4.56
CA ALA A 67 -8.51 11.78 -5.90
C ALA A 67 -7.54 10.58 -5.84
N VAL A 68 -6.53 10.64 -4.96
CA VAL A 68 -5.52 9.57 -4.84
C VAL A 68 -6.13 8.29 -4.28
N TRP A 69 -6.96 8.41 -3.24
CA TRP A 69 -7.67 7.27 -2.66
C TRP A 69 -8.51 6.55 -3.71
N THR A 70 -9.29 7.30 -4.51
CA THR A 70 -10.14 6.72 -5.56
C THR A 70 -9.30 6.00 -6.62
N ALA A 71 -8.17 6.59 -7.04
CA ALA A 71 -7.27 5.98 -8.01
C ALA A 71 -6.61 4.68 -7.48
N GLU A 72 -6.14 4.69 -6.23
CA GLU A 72 -5.51 3.52 -5.63
C GLU A 72 -6.51 2.38 -5.35
N ILE A 73 -7.75 2.71 -4.97
CA ILE A 73 -8.81 1.71 -4.84
C ILE A 73 -9.14 1.10 -6.21
N ALA A 74 -9.31 1.90 -7.25
CA ALA A 74 -9.60 1.40 -8.60
C ALA A 74 -8.47 0.48 -9.12
N LYS A 75 -7.21 0.83 -8.86
CA LYS A 75 -6.05 -0.01 -9.18
C LYS A 75 -6.05 -1.33 -8.41
N ASN A 76 -6.41 -1.30 -7.12
CA ASN A 76 -6.50 -2.51 -6.31
C ASN A 76 -7.68 -3.41 -6.73
N ASP A 77 -8.82 -2.82 -7.13
CA ASP A 77 -9.96 -3.57 -7.68
C ASP A 77 -9.58 -4.31 -8.97
N VAL A 78 -8.69 -3.75 -9.81
CA VAL A 78 -8.16 -4.45 -10.98
C VAL A 78 -7.27 -5.63 -10.58
N ALA A 79 -6.48 -5.50 -9.51
CA ALA A 79 -5.56 -6.53 -9.04
C ALA A 79 -6.27 -7.69 -8.32
N GLU A 80 -7.27 -7.39 -7.50
CA GLU A 80 -8.10 -8.38 -6.80
C GLU A 80 -9.50 -7.80 -6.62
N PRO A 81 -10.46 -8.13 -7.49
CA PRO A 81 -11.82 -7.59 -7.43
C PRO A 81 -12.62 -8.02 -6.19
N ASP A 82 -12.25 -9.15 -5.57
CA ASP A 82 -12.93 -9.65 -4.38
C ASP A 82 -12.44 -8.93 -3.12
N ARG A 83 -13.16 -7.86 -2.75
CA ARG A 83 -12.85 -7.04 -1.57
C ARG A 83 -12.99 -7.78 -0.25
N ASP A 84 -13.73 -8.90 -0.18
CA ASP A 84 -13.79 -9.69 1.05
C ASP A 84 -12.42 -10.28 1.40
N LYS A 85 -11.58 -10.57 0.40
CA LYS A 85 -10.21 -11.03 0.59
C LYS A 85 -9.28 -9.95 1.11
N TRP A 86 -9.60 -8.67 0.93
CA TRP A 86 -8.76 -7.56 1.38
C TRP A 86 -8.81 -7.39 2.91
N LEU A 87 -9.92 -7.82 3.51
CA LEU A 87 -10.20 -7.69 4.94
C LEU A 87 -9.65 -8.85 5.77
N VAL A 88 -9.12 -9.90 5.13
CA VAL A 88 -8.60 -11.10 5.79
C VAL A 88 -7.15 -11.35 5.37
N GLY A 89 -6.26 -11.58 6.34
CA GLY A 89 -4.85 -11.91 6.08
C GLY A 89 -4.62 -13.31 5.49
N GLY A 90 -5.65 -13.91 4.88
CA GLY A 90 -5.66 -15.28 4.36
C GLY A 90 -7.07 -15.75 4.04
N ALA A 91 -7.21 -16.85 3.29
CA ALA A 91 -8.52 -17.39 2.93
C ALA A 91 -9.37 -17.66 4.19
N ARG A 92 -10.64 -17.21 4.19
CA ARG A 92 -11.62 -17.76 5.15
C ARG A 92 -11.58 -19.28 4.98
N ARG A 93 -11.41 -20.01 6.08
CA ARG A 93 -11.62 -21.47 6.06
C ARG A 93 -13.02 -21.70 5.49
N SER A 94 -13.11 -22.28 4.30
CA SER A 94 -14.37 -22.77 3.78
C SER A 94 -14.82 -23.87 4.75
N THR A 95 -15.92 -23.64 5.47
CA THR A 95 -16.58 -24.72 6.20
C THR A 95 -17.03 -25.74 5.16
N PRO A 96 -16.60 -27.01 5.22
CA PRO A 96 -17.09 -28.02 4.30
C PRO A 96 -18.60 -28.19 4.54
N THR A 97 -19.39 -28.13 3.46
CA THR A 97 -20.81 -28.47 3.46
C THR A 97 -21.01 -29.97 3.60
#